data_AF-A0A2E8LIM4-F1
#
_entry.id   AF-A0A2E8LIM4-F1
#
_cell.length_a   1.000
_cell.length_b   1.000
_cell.length_c   1.000
_cell.angle_alpha   90.00
_cell.angle_beta   90.00
_cell.angle_gamma   90.00
#
_symmetry.space_group_name_H-M   'P 1'
#
loop_
_entity.id
_entity.type
_entity.pdbx_description
1 polymer ?
#
loop_
_entity_poly.entity_id
_entity_poly.type
_entity_poly.pdbx_seq_one_letter_code
_entity_poly.pdbx_strand_id
1 'polypeptide(L)'
;MRWTFMTASQSSSAIEKTMRSRRMPALLMRMSQLPKVSIAWWTIWPAASKSATLAPLTTASPPMASISATTSWAGDRSAPLPAASPPRSLTTTLAPFSARSRACSRPMPRPAPVTTATRPAHRLPMECSLPGGSDGPMPSRWWPRACHPDVPVDQTGTGRYVVVGCLAAGSLGSGAVADPAPFPTPFPMPPYEQGLHEVADGVFAYLQPDGGWGWSNAGLLAGDWSSLLVDTLFDLRLTRRMLEDMDGVTAGRPIDVVVNTHANGDHCYGNGLLTAGGAQVVTTEAAAAEMGAVPPSALEALLHADLGEAANRYVREAFGPFDFAEVTAQGGVPEPDRTFSGELQLEAGGRMVELLEVGPAHTAGDLLVHLPEAGVVFCGDILFIGGTPIIWDGPVANWIGACDLILGLGCEVIVPGHGPLTDAAGVLAVRDYLAFVESECRTRRAAGQTADEVVADLDLGAYREWGEWERIVVNVHAVYRGLAEEEGSEYEPPRNPFAAMAALRYGA
;
A
#
# COMPACT_ATOMS: atom_id res chain seq x y z
N MET A 1 -38.13 13.11 54.86
CA MET A 1 -37.21 14.26 55.10
C MET A 1 -36.02 14.07 54.18
N ARG A 2 -35.56 15.08 53.41
CA ARG A 2 -34.76 16.26 53.83
C ARG A 2 -33.43 15.82 54.47
N TRP A 3 -32.23 16.13 53.96
CA TRP A 3 -31.82 17.09 52.90
C TRP A 3 -30.63 16.57 52.07
N THR A 4 -30.45 17.09 50.86
CA THR A 4 -29.14 17.26 50.19
C THR A 4 -28.52 18.60 50.57
N PHE A 5 -27.19 18.78 50.42
CA PHE A 5 -26.54 20.07 50.58
C PHE A 5 -25.78 20.48 49.32
N MET A 6 -26.02 21.69 48.85
CA MET A 6 -25.25 22.36 47.79
C MET A 6 -24.43 23.48 48.42
N THR A 7 -23.27 23.79 47.84
CA THR A 7 -22.57 25.06 48.08
C THR A 7 -22.26 25.73 46.75
N ALA A 8 -22.63 26.99 46.60
CA ALA A 8 -22.39 27.79 45.41
C ALA A 8 -22.09 29.25 45.78
N SER A 9 -21.16 29.86 45.04
CA SER A 9 -20.84 31.29 45.04
C SER A 9 -20.30 31.59 43.62
N GLN A 10 -20.79 32.56 42.82
CA GLN A 10 -20.90 34.02 43.05
C GLN A 10 -19.52 34.62 43.39
N SER A 11 -18.99 35.66 42.74
CA SER A 11 -19.53 36.73 41.87
C SER A 11 -18.58 36.91 40.66
N SER A 12 -18.97 37.19 39.41
CA SER A 12 -19.85 38.22 38.82
C SER A 12 -19.22 39.62 38.68
N SER A 13 -19.17 40.11 37.43
CA SER A 13 -18.99 41.50 36.98
C SER A 13 -19.68 41.64 35.61
N ALA A 14 -20.17 42.83 35.23
CA ALA A 14 -21.29 42.93 34.28
C ALA A 14 -21.26 44.12 33.30
N ILE A 15 -21.69 43.83 32.06
CA ILE A 15 -22.63 44.61 31.20
C ILE A 15 -22.30 46.09 30.88
N GLU A 16 -22.14 46.40 29.58
CA GLU A 16 -23.05 47.23 28.75
C GLU A 16 -22.78 46.88 27.25
N LYS A 17 -23.75 46.36 26.47
CA LYS A 17 -24.91 47.00 25.80
C LYS A 17 -24.58 47.92 24.62
N THR A 18 -25.02 47.50 23.43
CA THR A 18 -25.74 48.35 22.46
C THR A 18 -26.62 47.47 21.57
N MET A 19 -27.89 47.84 21.37
CA MET A 19 -28.82 47.16 20.44
C MET A 19 -29.53 48.14 19.51
N ARG A 20 -29.41 47.92 18.20
CA ARG A 20 -30.35 48.34 17.13
C ARG A 20 -30.16 47.39 15.93
N SER A 21 -31.12 47.12 15.06
CA SER A 21 -32.59 47.12 15.17
C SER A 21 -33.18 46.53 13.87
N ARG A 22 -33.75 45.32 13.96
CA ARG A 22 -34.76 44.69 13.05
C ARG A 22 -35.05 45.34 11.67
N ARG A 23 -35.00 44.52 10.62
CA ARG A 23 -36.15 44.34 9.70
C ARG A 23 -36.05 43.04 8.88
N MET A 24 -37.03 42.15 9.06
CA MET A 24 -37.36 41.09 8.10
C MET A 24 -38.52 41.57 7.21
N PRO A 25 -38.61 41.04 5.99
CA PRO A 25 -39.86 40.63 5.38
C PRO A 25 -39.90 39.11 5.22
N ALA A 26 -41.01 38.48 5.58
CA ALA A 26 -41.31 37.09 5.24
C ALA A 26 -42.57 37.05 4.39
N LEU A 27 -42.61 36.18 3.36
CA LEU A 27 -43.81 35.49 2.83
C LEU A 27 -43.51 34.78 1.50
N LEU A 28 -43.35 33.45 1.55
CA LEU A 28 -43.86 32.52 0.54
C LEU A 28 -43.70 31.06 0.99
N MET A 29 -44.66 30.57 1.78
CA MET A 29 -44.88 29.12 1.91
C MET A 29 -45.66 28.62 0.70
N ARG A 30 -45.27 27.47 0.13
CA ARG A 30 -46.05 26.79 -0.91
C ARG A 30 -46.02 25.27 -0.67
N MET A 31 -47.13 24.74 -0.16
CA MET A 31 -47.33 23.28 -0.06
C MET A 31 -47.98 22.76 -1.33
N SER A 32 -47.40 21.73 -1.96
CA SER A 32 -48.07 20.90 -2.96
C SER A 32 -47.38 19.54 -3.13
N GLN A 33 -47.85 18.59 -2.32
CA GLN A 33 -48.26 17.22 -2.69
C GLN A 33 -47.41 16.38 -3.66
N LEU A 34 -47.07 15.18 -3.18
CA LEU A 34 -46.50 14.07 -3.95
C LEU A 34 -47.48 13.51 -5.00
N PRO A 35 -46.99 13.00 -6.15
CA PRO A 35 -47.81 12.24 -7.09
C PRO A 35 -48.27 10.90 -6.47
N LYS A 36 -49.46 10.46 -6.86
CA LYS A 36 -50.23 9.38 -6.20
C LYS A 36 -49.53 8.03 -6.27
N VAL A 37 -49.48 7.33 -5.14
CA VAL A 37 -49.31 5.87 -5.09
C VAL A 37 -50.52 5.17 -5.73
N SER A 38 -50.26 4.32 -6.72
CA SER A 38 -51.29 3.53 -7.40
C SER A 38 -51.57 2.23 -6.64
N ILE A 39 -52.60 2.21 -5.80
CA ILE A 39 -53.09 0.99 -5.18
C ILE A 39 -53.89 0.18 -6.21
N ALA A 40 -53.35 -0.97 -6.61
CA ALA A 40 -54.10 -2.04 -7.26
C ALA A 40 -54.41 -3.14 -6.22
N TRP A 41 -55.68 -3.49 -6.06
CA TRP A 41 -56.12 -4.52 -5.10
C TRP A 41 -57.01 -5.59 -5.77
N TRP A 42 -56.49 -6.81 -5.81
CA TRP A 42 -57.14 -8.13 -5.87
C TRP A 42 -58.26 -8.42 -6.89
N THR A 43 -57.89 -9.21 -7.89
CA THR A 43 -58.43 -10.57 -8.12
C THR A 43 -57.22 -11.44 -8.57
N ILE A 44 -57.03 -12.71 -8.19
CA ILE A 44 -57.97 -13.72 -7.71
C ILE A 44 -57.28 -14.75 -6.77
N TRP A 45 -58.00 -15.30 -5.80
CA TRP A 45 -57.92 -16.71 -5.35
C TRP A 45 -59.13 -16.96 -4.42
N PRO A 46 -59.77 -18.15 -4.43
CA PRO A 46 -59.16 -19.31 -3.77
C PRO A 46 -59.38 -20.66 -4.48
N ALA A 47 -58.54 -21.64 -4.15
CA ALA A 47 -58.85 -23.07 -4.31
C ALA A 47 -58.10 -23.87 -3.25
N ALA A 48 -58.81 -24.44 -2.26
CA ALA A 48 -58.17 -25.23 -1.20
C ALA A 48 -59.13 -26.28 -0.61
N SER A 49 -58.89 -27.55 -0.92
CA SER A 49 -59.37 -28.70 -0.11
C SER A 49 -58.77 -30.03 -0.55
N LYS A 50 -58.07 -30.70 0.39
CA LYS A 50 -58.15 -32.16 0.73
C LYS A 50 -57.86 -33.19 -0.40
N SER A 51 -57.20 -34.33 -0.16
CA SER A 51 -56.64 -34.95 1.05
C SER A 51 -55.51 -35.93 0.67
N ALA A 52 -54.77 -36.44 1.66
CA ALA A 52 -53.67 -37.40 1.45
C ALA A 52 -54.09 -38.88 1.55
N THR A 53 -53.33 -39.76 0.90
CA THR A 53 -53.32 -41.23 1.15
C THR A 53 -51.98 -41.87 0.78
N LEU A 54 -51.30 -42.43 1.80
CA LEU A 54 -50.44 -43.63 1.83
C LEU A 54 -49.28 -43.84 0.84
N ALA A 55 -48.11 -44.21 1.40
CA ALA A 55 -47.06 -44.99 0.74
C ALA A 55 -47.28 -46.50 0.97
N PRO A 56 -46.58 -47.40 0.23
CA PRO A 56 -45.47 -48.10 0.90
C PRO A 56 -44.26 -48.50 0.01
N LEU A 57 -43.09 -48.62 0.67
CA LEU A 57 -41.95 -49.54 0.46
C LEU A 57 -41.77 -50.27 -0.89
N THR A 58 -40.61 -50.06 -1.54
CA THR A 58 -39.67 -51.15 -1.92
C THR A 58 -38.22 -50.62 -1.98
N THR A 59 -37.22 -51.51 -1.89
CA THR A 59 -35.78 -51.23 -1.96
C THR A 59 -35.07 -52.27 -2.83
N ALA A 60 -34.05 -51.87 -3.61
CA ALA A 60 -33.10 -52.76 -4.28
C ALA A 60 -31.75 -52.03 -4.55
N SER A 61 -30.65 -52.78 -4.66
CA SER A 61 -29.26 -52.28 -4.73
C SER A 61 -28.55 -52.73 -6.03
N PRO A 62 -27.42 -52.10 -6.43
CA PRO A 62 -26.76 -52.34 -7.72
C PRO A 62 -25.63 -53.41 -7.66
N PRO A 63 -25.15 -53.89 -8.82
CA PRO A 63 -23.88 -54.63 -8.96
C PRO A 63 -22.69 -53.73 -9.36
N MET A 64 -21.47 -54.21 -9.13
CA MET A 64 -20.20 -53.53 -9.48
C MET A 64 -19.39 -54.24 -10.59
N ALA A 65 -18.57 -53.43 -11.28
CA ALA A 65 -17.21 -53.68 -11.80
C ALA A 65 -16.79 -55.02 -12.45
N SER A 66 -16.09 -54.92 -13.59
CA SER A 66 -14.71 -55.44 -13.73
C SER A 66 -13.99 -54.80 -14.93
N ILE A 67 -12.65 -54.79 -14.93
CA ILE A 67 -11.74 -54.35 -16.01
C ILE A 67 -10.53 -55.32 -16.07
N SER A 68 -9.90 -55.45 -17.25
CA SER A 68 -8.63 -56.14 -17.63
C SER A 68 -8.84 -57.32 -18.63
N ALA A 69 -7.87 -57.74 -19.47
CA ALA A 69 -6.42 -57.49 -19.50
C ALA A 69 -5.73 -57.57 -20.90
N THR A 70 -4.56 -56.90 -21.03
CA THR A 70 -3.30 -57.29 -21.77
C THR A 70 -3.25 -57.75 -23.25
N THR A 71 -2.42 -57.05 -24.06
CA THR A 71 -1.18 -57.47 -24.82
C THR A 71 -0.61 -56.20 -25.55
N SER A 72 0.69 -55.87 -25.73
CA SER A 72 1.99 -56.56 -25.99
C SER A 72 2.19 -56.97 -27.47
N TRP A 73 3.26 -56.67 -28.24
CA TRP A 73 4.60 -56.01 -28.11
C TRP A 73 5.06 -55.57 -29.54
N ALA A 74 6.11 -54.80 -29.91
CA ALA A 74 7.24 -54.04 -29.32
C ALA A 74 7.47 -52.74 -30.21
N GLY A 75 8.61 -52.07 -30.47
CA GLY A 75 10.07 -52.22 -30.25
C GLY A 75 10.89 -51.03 -30.89
N ASP A 76 12.24 -51.07 -30.91
CA ASP A 76 13.13 -49.88 -31.09
C ASP A 76 13.46 -49.35 -32.50
N ARG A 77 13.77 -48.03 -32.60
CA ARG A 77 15.02 -47.46 -33.22
C ARG A 77 15.18 -45.94 -33.04
N SER A 78 16.44 -45.46 -33.11
CA SER A 78 16.84 -44.06 -32.87
C SER A 78 16.83 -43.16 -34.13
N ALA A 79 16.92 -41.84 -33.93
CA ALA A 79 16.70 -40.78 -34.92
C ALA A 79 17.85 -40.49 -35.91
N PRO A 80 17.58 -39.63 -36.92
CA PRO A 80 18.53 -38.56 -37.25
C PRO A 80 17.90 -37.16 -37.42
N LEU A 81 18.74 -36.14 -37.22
CA LEU A 81 18.58 -34.74 -37.68
C LEU A 81 19.32 -34.57 -39.04
N PRO A 82 19.34 -33.39 -39.71
CA PRO A 82 18.58 -32.13 -39.52
C PRO A 82 17.84 -31.63 -40.79
N ALA A 83 17.01 -30.59 -40.66
CA ALA A 83 16.91 -29.43 -41.59
C ALA A 83 15.81 -28.46 -41.12
N ALA A 84 16.01 -27.15 -41.33
CA ALA A 84 15.04 -26.11 -40.94
C ALA A 84 14.24 -25.56 -42.14
N SER A 85 13.06 -25.01 -41.87
CA SER A 85 12.34 -24.08 -42.74
C SER A 85 11.42 -23.19 -41.89
N PRO A 86 11.23 -21.90 -42.24
CA PRO A 86 10.56 -20.93 -41.37
C PRO A 86 9.04 -21.13 -41.33
N PRO A 87 8.37 -20.72 -40.22
CA PRO A 87 6.92 -20.84 -40.09
C PRO A 87 6.20 -19.93 -41.10
N ARG A 88 5.19 -20.49 -41.79
CA ARG A 88 4.17 -19.73 -42.53
C ARG A 88 2.84 -19.82 -41.79
N SER A 89 2.22 -18.67 -41.55
CA SER A 89 0.93 -18.58 -40.88
C SER A 89 -0.19 -19.24 -41.68
N LEU A 90 -0.94 -20.15 -41.07
CA LEU A 90 -2.19 -20.73 -41.59
C LEU A 90 -3.21 -20.90 -40.45
N THR A 91 -3.68 -19.77 -39.90
CA THR A 91 -4.76 -19.76 -38.91
C THR A 91 -6.11 -19.98 -39.61
N THR A 92 -6.47 -21.25 -39.82
CA THR A 92 -7.79 -21.64 -40.33
C THR A 92 -8.85 -21.46 -39.23
N THR A 93 -9.43 -20.27 -39.13
CA THR A 93 -10.53 -20.00 -38.19
C THR A 93 -11.80 -20.75 -38.61
N LEU A 94 -12.37 -21.53 -37.67
CA LEU A 94 -13.65 -22.22 -37.87
C LEU A 94 -14.81 -21.22 -37.96
N ALA A 95 -15.81 -21.53 -38.79
CA ALA A 95 -17.00 -20.69 -38.94
C ALA A 95 -17.84 -20.64 -37.65
N PRO A 96 -18.38 -19.47 -37.25
CA PRO A 96 -19.16 -19.34 -36.02
C PRO A 96 -20.52 -20.04 -36.10
N PHE A 97 -21.06 -20.38 -34.91
CA PHE A 97 -22.34 -21.05 -34.74
C PHE A 97 -23.54 -20.17 -35.17
N SER A 98 -24.71 -20.78 -35.34
CA SER A 98 -25.90 -20.14 -35.94
C SER A 98 -26.40 -18.89 -35.21
N ALA A 99 -26.82 -17.89 -36.00
CA ALA A 99 -27.28 -16.60 -35.49
C ALA A 99 -28.61 -16.72 -34.70
N ARG A 100 -28.68 -16.08 -33.53
CA ARG A 100 -29.89 -16.00 -32.70
C ARG A 100 -30.86 -14.94 -33.24
N SER A 101 -32.14 -15.31 -33.39
CA SER A 101 -33.22 -14.51 -34.02
C SER A 101 -33.69 -13.27 -33.25
N ARG A 102 -32.87 -12.71 -32.35
CA ARG A 102 -33.16 -11.49 -31.55
C ARG A 102 -31.97 -10.51 -31.45
N ALA A 103 -30.91 -10.69 -32.23
CA ALA A 103 -29.82 -9.71 -32.29
C ALA A 103 -30.24 -8.47 -33.10
N CYS A 104 -30.44 -7.34 -32.43
CA CYS A 104 -30.55 -6.02 -33.05
C CYS A 104 -29.26 -5.22 -32.84
N SER A 105 -28.84 -4.44 -33.83
CA SER A 105 -27.64 -3.60 -33.75
C SER A 105 -27.88 -2.38 -32.85
N ARG A 106 -26.90 -2.07 -31.99
CA ARG A 106 -26.88 -0.80 -31.23
C ARG A 106 -26.69 0.39 -32.20
N PRO A 107 -27.33 1.55 -31.96
CA PRO A 107 -27.09 2.75 -32.76
C PRO A 107 -25.63 3.24 -32.61
N MET A 108 -25.01 3.64 -33.72
CA MET A 108 -23.72 4.35 -33.69
C MET A 108 -23.94 5.84 -33.35
N PRO A 109 -23.19 6.40 -32.39
CA PRO A 109 -23.06 7.85 -32.26
C PRO A 109 -22.46 8.47 -33.55
N ARG A 110 -22.78 9.74 -33.82
CA ARG A 110 -22.09 10.50 -34.87
C ARG A 110 -20.72 10.96 -34.35
N PRO A 111 -19.68 11.02 -35.20
CA PRO A 111 -18.40 11.60 -34.81
C PRO A 111 -18.56 13.09 -34.46
N ALA A 112 -17.75 13.56 -33.51
CA ALA A 112 -17.74 14.97 -33.10
C ALA A 112 -17.23 15.89 -34.23
N PRO A 113 -17.74 17.13 -34.34
CA PRO A 113 -17.25 18.10 -35.32
C PRO A 113 -15.82 18.55 -34.98
N VAL A 114 -14.92 18.53 -35.96
CA VAL A 114 -13.54 19.01 -35.80
C VAL A 114 -13.51 20.54 -35.75
N THR A 115 -12.97 21.10 -34.67
CA THR A 115 -12.93 22.56 -34.43
C THR A 115 -11.50 23.10 -34.23
N THR A 116 -10.57 22.67 -35.09
CA THR A 116 -9.18 23.15 -35.07
C THR A 116 -8.75 23.62 -36.47
N ALA A 117 -8.28 24.87 -36.58
CA ALA A 117 -7.80 25.45 -37.83
C ALA A 117 -6.30 25.75 -37.75
N THR A 118 -5.46 24.85 -38.27
CA THR A 118 -4.00 24.97 -38.23
C THR A 118 -3.52 26.05 -39.20
N ARG A 119 -2.81 27.06 -38.71
CA ARG A 119 -2.27 28.18 -39.51
C ARG A 119 -0.77 27.98 -39.74
N PRO A 120 -0.27 27.93 -40.99
CA PRO A 120 1.14 27.67 -41.26
C PRO A 120 2.01 28.91 -40.95
N ALA A 121 3.19 28.67 -40.37
CA ALA A 121 4.23 29.67 -40.20
C ALA A 121 5.52 29.19 -40.88
N HIS A 122 6.01 29.95 -41.86
CA HIS A 122 7.31 29.71 -42.48
C HIS A 122 8.45 30.23 -41.60
N ARG A 123 9.53 29.45 -41.45
CA ARG A 123 10.91 29.95 -41.57
C ARG A 123 11.87 28.82 -41.97
N LEU A 124 13.05 29.22 -42.42
CA LEU A 124 14.06 28.39 -43.10
C LEU A 124 15.27 28.10 -42.19
N PRO A 125 16.11 27.10 -42.51
CA PRO A 125 17.06 26.51 -41.56
C PRO A 125 18.41 27.25 -41.47
N MET A 126 19.23 26.82 -40.52
CA MET A 126 20.69 26.96 -40.55
C MET A 126 21.35 25.60 -40.25
N GLU A 127 22.44 25.30 -40.96
CA GLU A 127 23.29 24.13 -40.77
C GLU A 127 24.48 24.49 -39.85
N CYS A 128 25.02 23.51 -39.10
CA CYS A 128 26.43 23.50 -38.70
C CYS A 128 26.95 22.08 -38.38
N SER A 129 27.76 21.57 -39.30
CA SER A 129 28.77 20.50 -39.29
C SER A 129 29.10 19.66 -38.04
N LEU A 130 29.31 18.35 -38.29
CA LEU A 130 30.01 17.35 -37.45
C LEU A 130 31.57 17.51 -37.54
N PRO A 131 32.40 16.88 -36.68
CA PRO A 131 32.73 15.42 -36.69
C PRO A 131 32.86 14.76 -35.29
N GLY A 132 33.08 13.44 -35.08
CA GLY A 132 33.04 12.27 -35.98
C GLY A 132 33.88 11.05 -35.48
N GLY A 133 33.29 9.85 -35.42
CA GLY A 133 33.94 8.52 -35.17
C GLY A 133 34.07 8.06 -33.69
N SER A 134 34.25 6.77 -33.34
CA SER A 134 34.08 5.49 -34.09
C SER A 134 34.22 4.22 -33.20
N ASP A 135 33.28 3.28 -33.34
CA ASP A 135 33.37 1.79 -33.25
C ASP A 135 33.99 1.01 -32.03
N GLY A 136 33.13 0.66 -31.04
CA GLY A 136 32.99 -0.68 -30.40
C GLY A 136 34.12 -1.28 -29.52
N PRO A 137 33.94 -2.51 -28.93
CA PRO A 137 32.75 -3.36 -28.85
C PRO A 137 32.32 -3.78 -27.41
N MET A 138 31.23 -4.56 -27.31
CA MET A 138 30.64 -5.22 -26.10
C MET A 138 30.77 -6.77 -26.20
N PRO A 139 30.35 -7.63 -25.24
CA PRO A 139 29.78 -7.41 -23.88
C PRO A 139 30.40 -8.30 -22.76
N SER A 140 29.97 -8.13 -21.49
CA SER A 140 29.29 -9.21 -20.69
C SER A 140 29.08 -8.91 -19.19
N ARG A 141 27.81 -8.77 -18.75
CA ARG A 141 27.19 -9.49 -17.61
C ARG A 141 25.70 -9.08 -17.44
N TRP A 142 24.99 -9.80 -16.56
CA TRP A 142 23.54 -9.74 -16.41
C TRP A 142 23.13 -9.22 -15.03
N TRP A 143 22.32 -8.16 -15.01
CA TRP A 143 21.27 -7.87 -14.01
C TRP A 143 20.25 -6.92 -14.67
N PRO A 144 18.96 -6.90 -14.30
CA PRO A 144 18.01 -5.94 -14.86
C PRO A 144 18.42 -4.50 -14.55
N ARG A 145 18.32 -3.61 -15.53
CA ARG A 145 18.30 -2.17 -15.30
C ARG A 145 16.85 -1.74 -15.09
N ALA A 146 16.59 -0.93 -14.06
CA ALA A 146 15.37 -0.15 -13.99
C ALA A 146 15.30 0.82 -15.19
N CYS A 147 14.09 1.05 -15.71
CA CYS A 147 13.85 1.97 -16.81
C CYS A 147 13.56 3.37 -16.27
N HIS A 148 14.50 4.30 -16.38
CA HIS A 148 14.22 5.72 -16.16
C HIS A 148 13.16 6.23 -17.16
N PRO A 149 12.14 6.98 -16.70
CA PRO A 149 11.39 7.87 -17.57
C PRO A 149 12.20 9.15 -17.84
N ASP A 150 12.41 9.49 -19.11
CA ASP A 150 13.10 10.73 -19.52
C ASP A 150 12.24 11.97 -19.21
N VAL A 151 12.60 12.72 -18.16
CA VAL A 151 12.00 14.04 -17.87
C VAL A 151 12.74 15.14 -18.64
N PRO A 152 12.08 15.87 -19.57
CA PRO A 152 12.73 16.91 -20.36
C PRO A 152 12.98 18.18 -19.52
N VAL A 153 14.24 18.47 -19.23
CA VAL A 153 14.67 19.67 -18.50
C VAL A 153 14.64 20.90 -19.41
N ASP A 154 13.73 21.85 -19.16
CA ASP A 154 13.76 23.20 -19.76
C ASP A 154 14.65 24.15 -18.94
N GLN A 155 15.80 24.53 -19.50
CA GLN A 155 16.69 25.55 -18.93
C GLN A 155 16.53 26.92 -19.59
N THR A 156 15.36 27.58 -19.47
CA THR A 156 15.21 28.99 -19.88
C THR A 156 14.48 29.90 -18.86
N GLY A 157 15.06 30.08 -17.65
CA GLY A 157 14.48 30.93 -16.59
C GLY A 157 15.46 31.85 -15.84
N THR A 158 15.82 33.01 -16.41
CA THR A 158 16.76 33.98 -15.79
C THR A 158 16.11 34.87 -14.70
N GLY A 159 15.74 34.27 -13.57
CA GLY A 159 15.24 35.00 -12.40
C GLY A 159 16.32 35.76 -11.64
N ARG A 160 16.33 37.10 -11.72
CA ARG A 160 17.24 37.97 -10.94
C ARG A 160 16.72 38.19 -9.52
N TYR A 161 17.34 37.55 -8.53
CA TYR A 161 17.18 37.95 -7.13
C TYR A 161 18.13 39.10 -6.77
N VAL A 162 17.58 40.15 -6.13
CA VAL A 162 18.34 41.32 -5.68
C VAL A 162 18.76 41.11 -4.22
N VAL A 163 20.07 40.92 -3.99
CA VAL A 163 20.62 40.82 -2.64
C VAL A 163 20.66 42.22 -2.01
N VAL A 164 19.69 42.52 -1.15
CA VAL A 164 19.73 43.70 -0.26
C VAL A 164 20.54 43.35 0.99
N GLY A 165 21.85 43.61 0.93
CA GLY A 165 22.73 43.41 2.08
C GLY A 165 22.56 44.52 3.13
N CYS A 166 22.07 44.15 4.32
CA CYS A 166 22.07 45.02 5.50
C CYS A 166 23.20 44.59 6.46
N LEU A 167 24.27 45.40 6.51
CA LEU A 167 25.33 45.24 7.52
C LEU A 167 24.84 45.75 8.88
N ALA A 168 24.77 44.86 9.87
CA ALA A 168 24.58 45.20 11.27
C ALA A 168 25.60 44.43 12.13
N ALA A 169 26.65 45.13 12.57
CA ALA A 169 27.61 44.56 13.51
C ALA A 169 27.03 44.59 14.93
N GLY A 170 26.71 43.41 15.47
CA GLY A 170 26.27 43.19 16.85
C GLY A 170 27.25 42.30 17.61
N SER A 171 27.44 42.57 18.90
CA SER A 171 28.40 41.85 19.74
C SER A 171 27.98 40.41 20.03
N LEU A 172 28.95 39.48 20.02
CA LEU A 172 28.80 38.10 20.48
C LEU A 172 28.28 38.05 21.93
N GLY A 173 26.99 37.73 22.09
CA GLY A 173 26.43 37.20 23.33
C GLY A 173 26.42 35.68 23.26
N SER A 174 26.95 35.00 24.28
CA SER A 174 26.86 33.54 24.37
C SER A 174 25.42 33.16 24.78
N GLY A 175 24.56 32.97 23.77
CA GLY A 175 23.31 32.26 23.95
C GLY A 175 23.61 30.77 24.08
N ALA A 176 23.13 30.14 25.13
CA ALA A 176 23.13 28.68 25.20
C ALA A 176 22.24 28.16 24.06
N VAL A 177 22.74 27.18 23.31
CA VAL A 177 21.85 26.31 22.53
C VAL A 177 20.97 25.60 23.56
N ALA A 178 19.65 25.73 23.41
CA ALA A 178 18.75 24.94 24.24
C ALA A 178 18.91 23.47 23.83
N ASP A 179 19.18 22.60 24.79
CA ASP A 179 19.16 21.15 24.55
C ASP A 179 17.81 20.77 23.91
N PRO A 180 17.77 19.83 22.95
CA PRO A 180 16.51 19.30 22.47
C PRO A 180 15.71 18.76 23.65
N ALA A 181 14.39 18.96 23.64
CA ALA A 181 13.53 18.48 24.71
C ALA A 181 13.75 16.96 24.87
N PRO A 182 13.88 16.44 26.12
CA PRO A 182 14.16 15.04 26.32
C PRO A 182 13.06 14.20 25.67
N PHE A 183 13.47 13.31 24.77
CA PHE A 183 12.55 12.36 24.12
C PHE A 183 11.68 11.67 25.19
N PRO A 184 10.38 11.49 24.95
CA PRO A 184 9.54 10.74 25.87
C PRO A 184 10.16 9.37 26.08
N THR A 185 10.31 8.96 27.34
CA THR A 185 10.86 7.65 27.69
C THR A 185 10.09 6.56 26.93
N PRO A 186 10.77 5.64 26.23
CA PRO A 186 10.08 4.60 25.47
C PRO A 186 9.20 3.80 26.43
N PHE A 187 7.88 3.84 26.19
CA PHE A 187 6.97 2.94 26.85
C PHE A 187 7.20 1.55 26.27
N PRO A 188 7.34 0.48 27.09
CA PRO A 188 7.19 -0.86 26.57
C PRO A 188 5.78 -0.95 25.95
N MET A 189 5.72 -1.44 24.71
CA MET A 189 4.56 -1.19 23.85
C MET A 189 3.24 -1.54 24.54
N PRO A 190 2.31 -0.56 24.68
CA PRO A 190 1.04 -0.82 25.35
C PRO A 190 0.25 -1.86 24.54
N PRO A 191 -0.24 -2.95 25.17
CA PRO A 191 -0.91 -4.01 24.44
C PRO A 191 -2.18 -3.46 23.78
N TYR A 192 -2.22 -3.53 22.44
CA TYR A 192 -3.39 -3.19 21.64
C TYR A 192 -4.17 -4.44 21.24
N GLU A 193 -5.47 -4.27 21.00
CA GLU A 193 -6.38 -5.38 20.75
C GLU A 193 -6.37 -5.76 19.27
N GLN A 194 -6.20 -7.06 18.99
CA GLN A 194 -6.25 -7.62 17.64
C GLN A 194 -7.65 -7.51 17.05
N GLY A 195 -7.74 -7.31 15.73
CA GLY A 195 -8.99 -7.41 14.98
C GLY A 195 -9.54 -6.05 14.53
N LEU A 196 -10.85 -6.01 14.25
CA LEU A 196 -11.53 -4.91 13.57
C LEU A 196 -11.99 -3.81 14.54
N HIS A 197 -11.48 -2.59 14.36
CA HIS A 197 -11.84 -1.40 15.13
C HIS A 197 -12.45 -0.34 14.23
N GLU A 198 -13.65 0.17 14.56
CA GLU A 198 -14.23 1.33 13.86
C GLU A 198 -13.53 2.61 14.36
N VAL A 199 -12.82 3.30 13.46
CA VAL A 199 -12.01 4.49 13.75
C VAL A 199 -12.71 5.80 13.36
N ALA A 200 -13.61 5.74 12.39
CA ALA A 200 -14.58 6.79 12.04
C ALA A 200 -15.84 6.12 11.44
N ASP A 201 -16.92 6.87 11.23
CA ASP A 201 -18.18 6.34 10.68
C ASP A 201 -17.93 5.57 9.37
N GLY A 202 -18.14 4.24 9.38
CA GLY A 202 -17.88 3.37 8.24
C GLY A 202 -16.41 3.25 7.80
N VAL A 203 -15.45 3.57 8.67
CA VAL A 203 -14.01 3.40 8.44
C VAL A 203 -13.44 2.54 9.56
N PHE A 204 -12.78 1.45 9.20
CA PHE A 204 -12.24 0.48 10.15
C PHE A 204 -10.74 0.27 9.92
N ALA A 205 -10.00 0.11 11.02
CA ALA A 205 -8.66 -0.44 11.01
C ALA A 205 -8.71 -1.89 11.51
N TYR A 206 -7.97 -2.79 10.87
CA TYR A 206 -7.80 -4.16 11.32
C TYR A 206 -6.37 -4.33 11.84
N LEU A 207 -6.23 -4.51 13.15
CA LEU A 207 -4.94 -4.45 13.85
C LEU A 207 -4.35 -5.84 14.11
N GLN A 208 -3.04 -5.99 13.90
CA GLN A 208 -2.29 -7.20 14.22
C GLN A 208 -1.19 -6.90 15.27
N PRO A 209 -1.34 -7.33 16.53
CA PRO A 209 -0.27 -7.32 17.51
C PRO A 209 0.69 -8.51 17.30
N ASP A 210 1.99 -8.39 17.61
CA ASP A 210 2.66 -7.25 18.25
C ASP A 210 3.11 -6.13 17.31
N GLY A 211 2.91 -6.30 16.00
CA GLY A 211 3.36 -5.34 14.98
C GLY A 211 4.79 -5.60 14.49
N GLY A 212 5.44 -6.69 14.89
CA GLY A 212 6.71 -7.12 14.32
C GLY A 212 6.60 -7.60 12.86
N TRP A 213 7.64 -8.30 12.39
CA TRP A 213 7.70 -8.89 11.04
C TRP A 213 6.42 -9.64 10.64
N GLY A 214 5.81 -9.29 9.50
CA GLY A 214 4.62 -9.99 9.00
C GLY A 214 3.29 -9.63 9.67
N TRP A 215 3.31 -8.89 10.79
CA TRP A 215 2.12 -8.48 11.54
C TRP A 215 1.67 -7.08 11.13
N SER A 216 1.40 -6.92 9.84
CA SER A 216 0.85 -5.71 9.24
C SER A 216 -0.60 -5.47 9.66
N ASN A 217 -0.99 -4.20 9.70
CA ASN A 217 -2.38 -3.77 9.80
C ASN A 217 -3.01 -3.70 8.40
N ALA A 218 -4.34 -3.66 8.37
CA ALA A 218 -5.14 -3.42 7.17
C ALA A 218 -6.27 -2.42 7.46
N GLY A 219 -6.99 -2.00 6.43
CA GLY A 219 -8.09 -1.04 6.52
C GLY A 219 -9.33 -1.47 5.75
N LEU A 220 -10.50 -1.01 6.19
CA LEU A 220 -11.75 -1.17 5.45
C LEU A 220 -12.53 0.15 5.44
N LEU A 221 -12.72 0.72 4.26
CA LEU A 221 -13.69 1.77 4.01
C LEU A 221 -15.00 1.14 3.54
N ALA A 222 -16.05 1.23 4.35
CA ALA A 222 -17.34 0.65 4.05
C ALA A 222 -18.34 1.75 3.65
N GLY A 223 -18.62 1.88 2.36
CA GLY A 223 -19.57 2.87 1.81
C GLY A 223 -21.03 2.41 1.84
N ASP A 224 -21.87 3.00 1.00
CA ASP A 224 -23.32 2.75 0.93
C ASP A 224 -23.66 1.42 0.21
N TRP A 225 -22.89 1.04 -0.81
CA TRP A 225 -23.18 -0.13 -1.68
C TRP A 225 -21.98 -1.01 -2.01
N SER A 226 -20.75 -0.55 -1.73
CA SER A 226 -19.53 -1.34 -1.83
C SER A 226 -18.49 -0.84 -0.83
N SER A 227 -17.40 -1.59 -0.68
CA SER A 227 -16.32 -1.31 0.26
C SER A 227 -14.95 -1.37 -0.43
N LEU A 228 -14.03 -0.54 0.02
CA LEU A 228 -12.62 -0.56 -0.37
C LEU A 228 -11.79 -1.13 0.79
N LEU A 229 -11.01 -2.17 0.51
CA LEU A 229 -10.05 -2.76 1.43
C LEU A 229 -8.66 -2.12 1.22
N VAL A 230 -7.95 -1.83 2.29
CA VAL A 230 -6.54 -1.37 2.27
C VAL A 230 -5.69 -2.50 2.83
N ASP A 231 -4.78 -3.01 2.00
CA ASP A 231 -3.88 -4.15 2.26
C ASP A 231 -4.58 -5.49 2.59
N THR A 232 -3.85 -6.60 2.40
CA THR A 232 -4.43 -7.95 2.44
C THR A 232 -3.74 -8.96 3.35
N LEU A 233 -2.74 -8.55 4.15
CA LEU A 233 -2.01 -9.37 5.12
C LEU A 233 -1.11 -10.46 4.48
N PHE A 234 -0.20 -11.00 5.30
CA PHE A 234 0.98 -11.76 4.84
C PHE A 234 0.72 -13.22 4.44
N ASP A 235 -0.36 -13.84 4.92
CA ASP A 235 -0.77 -15.17 4.45
C ASP A 235 -2.29 -15.30 4.35
N LEU A 236 -2.73 -16.26 3.55
CA LEU A 236 -4.15 -16.45 3.23
C LEU A 236 -4.99 -16.84 4.44
N ARG A 237 -4.38 -17.33 5.53
CA ARG A 237 -5.05 -17.63 6.79
C ARG A 237 -5.31 -16.36 7.59
N LEU A 238 -4.38 -15.40 7.61
CA LEU A 238 -4.59 -14.08 8.19
C LEU A 238 -5.59 -13.27 7.35
N THR A 239 -5.49 -13.29 6.02
CA THR A 239 -6.47 -12.65 5.13
C THR A 239 -7.87 -13.22 5.32
N ARG A 240 -8.03 -14.56 5.30
CA ARG A 240 -9.34 -15.20 5.56
C ARG A 240 -9.89 -14.80 6.93
N ARG A 241 -9.05 -14.76 7.97
CA ARG A 241 -9.47 -14.36 9.31
C ARG A 241 -9.95 -12.92 9.38
N MET A 242 -9.25 -12.00 8.71
CA MET A 242 -9.66 -10.61 8.58
C MET A 242 -11.02 -10.48 7.88
N LEU A 243 -11.21 -11.21 6.78
CA LEU A 243 -12.47 -11.19 6.03
C LEU A 243 -13.64 -11.77 6.86
N GLU A 244 -13.42 -12.86 7.62
CA GLU A 244 -14.40 -13.40 8.58
C GLU A 244 -14.84 -12.35 9.62
N ASP A 245 -13.92 -11.55 10.15
CA ASP A 245 -14.22 -10.50 11.13
C ASP A 245 -14.85 -9.25 10.47
N MET A 246 -14.68 -9.07 9.15
CA MET A 246 -15.32 -8.01 8.35
C MET A 246 -16.69 -8.39 7.76
N ASP A 247 -17.06 -9.68 7.70
CA ASP A 247 -18.31 -10.17 7.06
C ASP A 247 -19.56 -9.40 7.51
N GLY A 248 -19.65 -9.08 8.81
CA GLY A 248 -20.79 -8.34 9.38
C GLY A 248 -20.93 -6.91 8.84
N VAL A 249 -19.83 -6.31 8.35
CA VAL A 249 -19.78 -4.97 7.75
C VAL A 249 -20.01 -5.05 6.23
N THR A 250 -19.43 -6.06 5.57
CA THR A 250 -19.35 -6.17 4.10
C THR A 250 -20.52 -6.94 3.47
N ALA A 251 -21.30 -7.73 4.21
CA ALA A 251 -22.39 -8.55 3.67
C ALA A 251 -23.48 -7.79 2.88
N GLY A 252 -23.65 -6.48 3.12
CA GLY A 252 -24.53 -5.59 2.35
C GLY A 252 -23.82 -4.68 1.33
N ARG A 253 -22.49 -4.68 1.34
CA ARG A 253 -21.60 -3.73 0.64
C ARG A 253 -20.25 -4.43 0.38
N PRO A 254 -20.18 -5.32 -0.63
CA PRO A 254 -19.03 -6.19 -0.85
C PRO A 254 -17.76 -5.40 -1.14
N ILE A 255 -16.60 -5.99 -0.86
CA ILE A 255 -15.31 -5.45 -1.26
C ILE A 255 -15.20 -5.57 -2.79
N ASP A 256 -15.17 -4.43 -3.49
CA ASP A 256 -15.00 -4.36 -4.95
C ASP A 256 -13.67 -3.73 -5.37
N VAL A 257 -12.97 -3.07 -4.44
CA VAL A 257 -11.63 -2.52 -4.62
C VAL A 257 -10.71 -2.96 -3.49
N VAL A 258 -9.49 -3.35 -3.83
CA VAL A 258 -8.35 -3.51 -2.93
C VAL A 258 -7.31 -2.46 -3.30
N VAL A 259 -6.82 -1.70 -2.33
CA VAL A 259 -5.66 -0.83 -2.48
C VAL A 259 -4.51 -1.45 -1.71
N ASN A 260 -3.38 -1.71 -2.37
CA ASN A 260 -2.14 -2.09 -1.67
C ASN A 260 -1.25 -0.85 -1.48
N THR A 261 -0.85 -0.58 -0.25
CA THR A 261 -0.05 0.60 0.11
C THR A 261 1.36 0.56 -0.48
N HIS A 262 1.93 -0.63 -0.65
CA HIS A 262 3.24 -0.86 -1.24
C HIS A 262 3.38 -2.34 -1.64
N ALA A 263 4.60 -2.77 -2.01
CA ALA A 263 4.86 -4.08 -2.62
C ALA A 263 5.21 -5.23 -1.66
N ASN A 264 5.35 -4.98 -0.35
CA ASN A 264 5.72 -6.06 0.59
C ASN A 264 4.65 -7.15 0.66
N GLY A 265 5.08 -8.37 0.97
CA GLY A 265 4.17 -9.52 1.03
C GLY A 265 3.12 -9.40 2.13
N ASP A 266 3.46 -8.76 3.25
CA ASP A 266 2.58 -8.44 4.37
C ASP A 266 1.39 -7.55 3.94
N HIS A 267 1.47 -6.91 2.78
CA HIS A 267 0.47 -5.96 2.30
C HIS A 267 -0.29 -6.48 1.06
N CYS A 268 0.28 -7.42 0.30
CA CYS A 268 -0.30 -7.90 -0.96
C CYS A 268 -0.50 -9.43 -1.12
N TYR A 269 0.04 -10.30 -0.26
CA TYR A 269 -0.05 -11.76 -0.46
C TYR A 269 -1.48 -12.30 -0.34
N GLY A 270 -2.37 -11.65 0.42
CA GLY A 270 -3.79 -11.99 0.50
C GLY A 270 -4.62 -11.68 -0.75
N ASN A 271 -4.10 -10.92 -1.72
CA ASN A 271 -4.85 -10.38 -2.87
C ASN A 271 -5.61 -11.46 -3.67
N GLY A 272 -5.06 -12.67 -3.79
CA GLY A 272 -5.67 -13.79 -4.53
C GLY A 272 -7.08 -14.18 -4.06
N LEU A 273 -7.39 -13.98 -2.78
CA LEU A 273 -8.71 -14.26 -2.22
C LEU A 273 -9.76 -13.22 -2.64
N LEU A 274 -9.34 -11.97 -2.85
CA LEU A 274 -10.22 -10.85 -3.21
C LEU A 274 -10.45 -10.81 -4.73
N THR A 275 -9.41 -11.01 -5.53
CA THR A 275 -9.53 -11.08 -7.00
C THR A 275 -10.34 -12.30 -7.46
N ALA A 276 -10.29 -13.42 -6.71
CA ALA A 276 -11.19 -14.56 -6.92
C ALA A 276 -12.68 -14.21 -6.70
N GLY A 277 -12.98 -13.20 -5.88
CA GLY A 277 -14.32 -12.60 -5.72
C GLY A 277 -14.69 -11.58 -6.80
N GLY A 278 -13.72 -11.15 -7.62
CA GLY A 278 -13.88 -10.12 -8.66
C GLY A 278 -13.59 -8.69 -8.21
N ALA A 279 -12.96 -8.49 -7.05
CA ALA A 279 -12.47 -7.17 -6.63
C ALA A 279 -11.25 -6.75 -7.47
N GLN A 280 -11.10 -5.45 -7.73
CA GLN A 280 -9.99 -4.89 -8.50
C GLN A 280 -8.82 -4.49 -7.58
N VAL A 281 -7.60 -4.85 -7.94
CA VAL A 281 -6.38 -4.42 -7.23
C VAL A 281 -5.85 -3.10 -7.80
N VAL A 282 -5.58 -2.15 -6.91
CA VAL A 282 -5.07 -0.80 -7.22
C VAL A 282 -3.81 -0.51 -6.40
N THR A 283 -2.76 0.00 -7.04
CA THR A 283 -1.52 0.44 -6.38
C THR A 283 -0.74 1.39 -7.30
N THR A 284 0.48 1.81 -6.95
CA THR A 284 1.34 2.64 -7.80
C THR A 284 1.95 1.87 -8.98
N GLU A 285 2.40 2.57 -10.02
CA GLU A 285 3.18 1.97 -11.12
C GLU A 285 4.52 1.40 -10.62
N ALA A 286 5.10 1.99 -9.59
CA ALA A 286 6.33 1.52 -8.95
C ALA A 286 6.10 0.25 -8.09
N ALA A 287 5.11 0.23 -7.19
CA ALA A 287 4.83 -0.95 -6.37
C ALA A 287 4.37 -2.15 -7.22
N ALA A 288 3.59 -1.91 -8.27
CA ALA A 288 3.22 -2.96 -9.23
C ALA A 288 4.44 -3.63 -9.89
N ALA A 289 5.51 -2.87 -10.15
CA ALA A 289 6.76 -3.43 -10.68
C ALA A 289 7.57 -4.23 -9.63
N GLU A 290 7.33 -4.01 -8.35
CA GLU A 290 8.02 -4.69 -7.23
C GLU A 290 7.27 -5.92 -6.68
N MET A 291 5.95 -6.04 -6.84
CA MET A 291 5.12 -7.11 -6.25
C MET A 291 5.53 -8.56 -6.63
N GLY A 292 6.35 -8.74 -7.66
CA GLY A 292 6.94 -10.03 -8.04
C GLY A 292 8.41 -10.25 -7.61
N ALA A 293 9.06 -9.24 -7.01
CA ALA A 293 10.50 -9.26 -6.72
C ALA A 293 10.86 -10.21 -5.57
N VAL A 294 10.01 -10.29 -4.54
CA VAL A 294 10.08 -11.29 -3.46
C VAL A 294 8.82 -12.17 -3.54
N PRO A 295 8.83 -13.28 -4.28
CA PRO A 295 7.71 -14.20 -4.32
C PRO A 295 7.59 -14.98 -2.98
N PRO A 296 6.40 -15.47 -2.59
CA PRO A 296 6.21 -16.18 -1.32
C PRO A 296 7.12 -17.42 -1.19
N SER A 297 7.39 -18.10 -2.31
CA SER A 297 8.33 -19.23 -2.39
C SER A 297 9.79 -18.89 -2.09
N ALA A 298 10.19 -17.61 -2.16
CA ALA A 298 11.49 -17.16 -1.68
C ALA A 298 11.54 -17.11 -0.14
N LEU A 299 10.43 -16.80 0.53
CA LEU A 299 10.32 -16.86 2.00
C LEU A 299 10.21 -18.31 2.50
N GLU A 300 9.51 -19.19 1.77
CA GLU A 300 9.55 -20.65 1.99
C GLU A 300 11.01 -21.17 1.90
N ALA A 301 11.74 -20.75 0.86
CA ALA A 301 13.14 -21.11 0.70
C ALA A 301 14.04 -20.53 1.81
N LEU A 302 13.78 -19.30 2.26
CA LEU A 302 14.50 -18.68 3.38
C LEU A 302 14.30 -19.43 4.70
N LEU A 303 13.07 -19.86 5.00
CA LEU A 303 12.71 -20.68 6.16
C LEU A 303 13.38 -22.08 6.17
N HIS A 304 13.86 -22.54 5.02
CA HIS A 304 14.46 -23.87 4.84
C HIS A 304 15.94 -23.83 4.44
N ALA A 305 16.52 -22.65 4.23
CA ALA A 305 17.94 -22.46 3.94
C ALA A 305 18.82 -22.76 5.16
N ASP A 306 20.06 -23.20 4.94
CA ASP A 306 21.10 -23.20 5.99
C ASP A 306 21.86 -21.88 5.93
N LEU A 307 21.60 -21.03 6.93
CA LEU A 307 22.18 -19.70 7.13
C LEU A 307 23.06 -19.66 8.40
N GLY A 308 23.24 -20.79 9.09
CA GLY A 308 23.81 -20.86 10.43
C GLY A 308 22.80 -20.59 11.56
N GLU A 309 23.11 -21.08 12.76
CA GLU A 309 22.16 -21.18 13.89
C GLU A 309 21.46 -19.86 14.25
N ALA A 310 22.21 -18.76 14.35
CA ALA A 310 21.66 -17.44 14.70
C ALA A 310 20.70 -16.91 13.62
N ALA A 311 21.07 -17.00 12.34
CA ALA A 311 20.24 -16.52 11.23
C ALA A 311 19.00 -17.42 11.03
N ASN A 312 19.15 -18.75 11.10
CA ASN A 312 18.02 -19.67 11.10
C ASN A 312 17.11 -19.47 12.31
N ARG A 313 17.61 -19.05 13.47
CA ARG A 313 16.77 -18.63 14.60
C ARG A 313 16.00 -17.36 14.27
N TYR A 314 16.67 -16.31 13.79
CA TYR A 314 16.05 -15.03 13.40
C TYR A 314 14.92 -15.22 12.39
N VAL A 315 15.19 -15.92 11.28
CA VAL A 315 14.21 -16.19 10.22
C VAL A 315 13.01 -16.99 10.74
N ARG A 316 13.18 -17.89 11.72
CA ARG A 316 12.06 -18.62 12.33
C ARG A 316 11.28 -17.80 13.36
N GLU A 317 11.92 -16.88 14.09
CA GLU A 317 11.22 -15.93 14.96
C GLU A 317 10.41 -14.92 14.12
N ALA A 318 10.98 -14.42 13.02
CA ALA A 318 10.34 -13.44 12.13
C ALA A 318 9.27 -14.03 11.21
N PHE A 319 9.53 -15.17 10.54
CA PHE A 319 8.69 -15.68 9.45
C PHE A 319 8.07 -17.05 9.72
N GLY A 320 8.49 -17.75 10.78
CA GLY A 320 7.92 -19.05 11.18
C GLY A 320 6.42 -19.07 11.55
N PRO A 321 5.76 -17.96 11.92
CA PRO A 321 4.32 -17.94 12.19
C PRO A 321 3.39 -17.99 10.96
N PHE A 322 3.91 -17.92 9.72
CA PHE A 322 3.12 -17.69 8.50
C PHE A 322 3.16 -18.88 7.51
N ASP A 323 2.13 -19.02 6.67
CA ASP A 323 1.99 -20.06 5.65
C ASP A 323 2.00 -19.49 4.22
N PHE A 324 3.20 -19.31 3.68
CA PHE A 324 3.43 -18.85 2.31
C PHE A 324 3.07 -19.89 1.23
N ALA A 325 2.97 -21.17 1.59
CA ALA A 325 2.76 -22.25 0.63
C ALA A 325 1.35 -22.21 0.03
N GLU A 326 0.33 -21.75 0.78
CA GLU A 326 -1.01 -21.51 0.22
C GLU A 326 -0.99 -20.38 -0.83
N VAL A 327 -0.20 -19.32 -0.60
CA VAL A 327 -0.02 -18.20 -1.54
C VAL A 327 0.69 -18.67 -2.81
N THR A 328 1.81 -19.38 -2.68
CA THR A 328 2.54 -20.00 -3.80
C THR A 328 1.63 -20.95 -4.60
N ALA A 329 0.79 -21.74 -3.93
CA ALA A 329 -0.13 -22.68 -4.59
C ALA A 329 -1.26 -22.00 -5.38
N GLN A 330 -1.64 -20.76 -5.04
CA GLN A 330 -2.58 -19.95 -5.83
C GLN A 330 -1.92 -19.24 -7.04
N GLY A 331 -0.58 -19.26 -7.12
CA GLY A 331 0.20 -18.63 -8.19
C GLY A 331 1.03 -17.43 -7.74
N GLY A 332 1.04 -17.09 -6.45
CA GLY A 332 1.67 -15.88 -5.92
C GLY A 332 0.72 -14.68 -5.90
N VAL A 333 1.27 -13.48 -5.93
CA VAL A 333 0.51 -12.22 -5.97
C VAL A 333 -0.10 -12.02 -7.36
N PRO A 334 -1.41 -11.74 -7.51
CA PRO A 334 -1.99 -11.35 -8.78
C PRO A 334 -1.55 -9.95 -9.20
N GLU A 335 -1.27 -9.76 -10.49
CA GLU A 335 -0.97 -8.47 -11.11
C GLU A 335 -2.09 -7.43 -10.83
N PRO A 336 -1.75 -6.17 -10.48
CA PRO A 336 -2.75 -5.11 -10.30
C PRO A 336 -3.61 -4.83 -11.53
N ASP A 337 -4.93 -4.70 -11.35
CA ASP A 337 -5.88 -4.31 -12.40
C ASP A 337 -5.69 -2.85 -12.84
N ARG A 338 -5.21 -1.99 -11.94
CA ARG A 338 -5.05 -0.56 -12.16
C ARG A 338 -3.84 0.00 -11.41
N THR A 339 -2.95 0.66 -12.15
CA THR A 339 -1.83 1.43 -11.60
C THR A 339 -2.05 2.95 -11.74
N PHE A 340 -1.27 3.74 -11.01
CA PHE A 340 -1.15 5.18 -11.18
C PHE A 340 0.23 5.68 -10.71
N SER A 341 0.57 6.92 -11.05
CA SER A 341 1.73 7.65 -10.50
C SER A 341 1.27 9.04 -10.04
N GLY A 342 1.83 9.55 -8.94
CA GLY A 342 1.43 10.80 -8.29
C GLY A 342 0.17 10.65 -7.42
N GLU A 343 -0.95 11.20 -7.87
CA GLU A 343 -2.21 11.22 -7.10
C GLU A 343 -3.34 10.52 -7.85
N LEU A 344 -4.17 9.76 -7.14
CA LEU A 344 -5.38 9.15 -7.68
C LEU A 344 -6.56 9.25 -6.72
N GLN A 345 -7.63 9.92 -7.17
CA GLN A 345 -8.93 9.89 -6.51
C GLN A 345 -9.76 8.67 -6.94
N LEU A 346 -10.34 7.98 -5.96
CA LEU A 346 -11.28 6.87 -6.13
C LEU A 346 -12.62 7.17 -5.44
N GLU A 347 -13.72 6.66 -6.00
CA GLU A 347 -15.02 6.59 -5.33
C GLU A 347 -15.28 5.15 -4.90
N ALA A 348 -15.50 4.91 -3.61
CA ALA A 348 -15.83 3.60 -3.04
C ALA A 348 -17.16 3.70 -2.29
N GLY A 349 -18.20 3.01 -2.77
CA GLY A 349 -19.54 3.06 -2.18
C GLY A 349 -20.08 4.48 -1.96
N GLY A 350 -19.79 5.45 -2.83
CA GLY A 350 -20.22 6.85 -2.72
C GLY A 350 -19.34 7.75 -1.85
N ARG A 351 -18.23 7.24 -1.29
CA ARG A 351 -17.24 8.01 -0.53
C ARG A 351 -15.97 8.27 -1.36
N MET A 352 -15.39 9.46 -1.20
CA MET A 352 -14.14 9.83 -1.89
C MET A 352 -12.92 9.31 -1.10
N VAL A 353 -11.92 8.82 -1.84
CA VAL A 353 -10.64 8.33 -1.32
C VAL A 353 -9.52 8.97 -2.12
N GLU A 354 -8.50 9.47 -1.45
CA GLU A 354 -7.31 10.07 -2.05
C GLU A 354 -6.12 9.12 -1.87
N LEU A 355 -5.61 8.58 -2.97
CA LEU A 355 -4.37 7.81 -2.99
C LEU A 355 -3.21 8.75 -3.36
N LEU A 356 -2.20 8.81 -2.50
CA LEU A 356 -1.08 9.74 -2.61
C LEU A 356 0.22 8.94 -2.67
N GLU A 357 0.87 8.87 -3.84
CA GLU A 357 2.21 8.27 -3.97
C GLU A 357 3.23 9.11 -3.20
N VAL A 358 4.00 8.45 -2.34
CA VAL A 358 5.07 9.04 -1.52
C VAL A 358 6.40 8.29 -1.64
N GLY A 359 6.41 7.18 -2.39
CA GLY A 359 7.62 6.48 -2.80
C GLY A 359 8.48 7.27 -3.81
N PRO A 360 9.76 6.88 -4.00
CA PRO A 360 10.45 5.81 -3.27
C PRO A 360 10.83 6.28 -1.85
N ALA A 361 10.55 5.46 -0.83
CA ALA A 361 10.75 5.81 0.57
C ALA A 361 11.05 4.58 1.43
N HIS A 362 10.06 3.72 1.64
CA HIS A 362 10.23 2.41 2.28
C HIS A 362 10.54 1.35 1.22
N THR A 363 9.67 1.19 0.20
CA THR A 363 10.01 0.54 -1.10
C THR A 363 10.07 1.60 -2.22
N ALA A 364 10.10 1.19 -3.50
CA ALA A 364 10.12 2.13 -4.61
C ALA A 364 8.77 2.86 -4.83
N GLY A 365 7.65 2.37 -4.26
CA GLY A 365 6.30 2.75 -4.69
C GLY A 365 5.26 2.96 -3.60
N ASP A 366 5.67 3.36 -2.39
CA ASP A 366 4.75 3.56 -1.26
C ASP A 366 3.64 4.60 -1.56
N LEU A 367 2.43 4.37 -1.04
CA LEU A 367 1.31 5.31 -1.11
C LEU A 367 0.54 5.40 0.22
N LEU A 368 -0.04 6.57 0.47
CA LEU A 368 -0.98 6.83 1.56
C LEU A 368 -2.43 6.71 1.06
N VAL A 369 -3.33 6.17 1.88
CA VAL A 369 -4.79 6.15 1.62
C VAL A 369 -5.47 7.15 2.55
N HIS A 370 -5.79 8.34 2.02
CA HIS A 370 -6.37 9.45 2.77
C HIS A 370 -7.89 9.54 2.59
N LEU A 371 -8.59 9.78 3.70
CA LEU A 371 -10.04 9.90 3.80
C LEU A 371 -10.40 11.26 4.43
N PRO A 372 -10.37 12.37 3.66
CA PRO A 372 -10.49 13.73 4.19
C PRO A 372 -11.80 13.98 4.95
N GLU A 373 -12.91 13.38 4.50
CA GLU A 373 -14.22 13.51 5.19
C GLU A 373 -14.30 12.74 6.51
N ALA A 374 -13.40 11.78 6.75
CA ALA A 374 -13.32 11.00 7.98
C ALA A 374 -12.23 11.51 8.94
N GLY A 375 -11.27 12.31 8.46
CA GLY A 375 -10.07 12.65 9.22
C GLY A 375 -9.17 11.44 9.49
N VAL A 376 -9.10 10.49 8.54
CA VAL A 376 -8.34 9.24 8.67
C VAL A 376 -7.33 9.10 7.52
N VAL A 377 -6.14 8.60 7.82
CA VAL A 377 -5.17 8.14 6.81
C VAL A 377 -4.59 6.79 7.17
N PHE A 378 -4.50 5.89 6.19
CA PHE A 378 -3.71 4.65 6.27
C PHE A 378 -2.37 4.89 5.59
N CYS A 379 -1.27 4.56 6.27
CA CYS A 379 0.08 4.96 5.84
C CYS A 379 0.94 3.84 5.27
N GLY A 380 0.54 2.57 5.44
CA GLY A 380 1.44 1.44 5.19
C GLY A 380 2.75 1.59 5.95
N ASP A 381 3.83 1.03 5.40
CA ASP A 381 5.13 0.95 6.06
C ASP A 381 5.90 2.28 6.10
N ILE A 382 5.29 3.38 5.64
CA ILE A 382 5.73 4.73 6.01
C ILE A 382 5.69 4.93 7.54
N LEU A 383 4.88 4.17 8.28
CA LEU A 383 4.85 4.19 9.74
C LEU A 383 4.94 2.78 10.35
N PHE A 384 5.97 2.60 11.19
CA PHE A 384 6.07 1.52 12.18
C PHE A 384 5.95 2.15 13.57
N ILE A 385 4.93 1.80 14.34
CA ILE A 385 4.68 2.38 15.66
C ILE A 385 5.08 1.38 16.74
N GLY A 386 6.21 1.65 17.40
CA GLY A 386 6.81 0.78 18.41
C GLY A 386 7.86 -0.19 17.89
N GLY A 387 7.80 -0.54 16.61
CA GLY A 387 8.87 -1.23 15.89
C GLY A 387 9.79 -0.23 15.18
N THR A 388 11.06 -0.60 14.97
CA THR A 388 12.01 0.15 14.16
C THR A 388 11.65 0.04 12.67
N PRO A 389 11.50 1.17 11.94
CA PRO A 389 11.30 1.17 10.51
C PRO A 389 12.42 0.43 9.76
N ILE A 390 12.16 -0.04 8.55
CA ILE A 390 13.18 -0.66 7.69
C ILE A 390 13.24 0.02 6.32
N ILE A 391 14.44 0.40 5.88
CA ILE A 391 14.66 1.13 4.62
C ILE A 391 15.14 0.14 3.56
N TRP A 392 14.25 -0.31 2.67
CA TRP A 392 14.65 -1.15 1.54
C TRP A 392 15.19 -0.31 0.38
N ASP A 393 14.51 0.79 0.04
CA ASP A 393 14.90 1.68 -1.08
C ASP A 393 15.39 3.07 -0.61
N GLY A 394 14.54 3.86 0.06
CA GLY A 394 14.85 5.26 0.36
C GLY A 394 14.68 6.17 -0.89
N PRO A 395 15.28 7.36 -0.93
CA PRO A 395 16.15 7.97 0.09
C PRO A 395 15.38 8.43 1.33
N VAL A 396 16.09 8.53 2.46
CA VAL A 396 15.51 8.91 3.77
C VAL A 396 14.79 10.27 3.72
N ALA A 397 15.31 11.22 2.93
CA ALA A 397 14.70 12.53 2.73
C ALA A 397 13.26 12.45 2.14
N ASN A 398 12.95 11.47 1.28
CA ASN A 398 11.59 11.26 0.76
C ASN A 398 10.66 10.77 1.87
N TRP A 399 11.10 9.80 2.67
CA TRP A 399 10.33 9.26 3.79
C TRP A 399 10.09 10.32 4.88
N ILE A 400 11.08 11.17 5.17
CA ILE A 400 10.89 12.35 6.03
C ILE A 400 9.81 13.28 5.44
N GLY A 401 9.83 13.51 4.13
CA GLY A 401 8.78 14.25 3.41
C GLY A 401 7.39 13.60 3.48
N ALA A 402 7.31 12.26 3.42
CA ALA A 402 6.07 11.51 3.60
C ALA A 402 5.50 11.67 5.02
N CYS A 403 6.37 11.67 6.04
CA CYS A 403 5.96 11.94 7.43
C CYS A 403 5.45 13.39 7.59
N ASP A 404 6.14 14.38 7.02
CA ASP A 404 5.69 15.77 7.05
C ASP A 404 4.41 16.00 6.23
N LEU A 405 4.16 15.23 5.16
CA LEU A 405 2.88 15.20 4.45
C LEU A 405 1.76 14.66 5.34
N ILE A 406 1.96 13.51 6.01
CA ILE A 406 0.98 12.93 6.95
C ILE A 406 0.61 13.94 8.05
N LEU A 407 1.60 14.64 8.61
CA LEU A 407 1.38 15.74 9.57
C LEU A 407 0.59 16.91 8.95
N GLY A 408 0.83 17.21 7.68
CA GLY A 408 0.12 18.23 6.91
C GLY A 408 -1.34 17.91 6.57
N LEU A 409 -1.71 16.61 6.48
CA LEU A 409 -3.10 16.18 6.26
C LEU A 409 -4.01 16.51 7.46
N GLY A 410 -3.47 16.58 8.67
CA GLY A 410 -4.22 16.97 9.87
C GLY A 410 -5.29 15.96 10.32
N CYS A 411 -5.12 14.68 10.00
CA CYS A 411 -6.03 13.60 10.39
C CYS A 411 -6.13 13.44 11.92
N GLU A 412 -7.32 13.06 12.40
CA GLU A 412 -7.58 12.75 13.82
C GLU A 412 -7.13 11.32 14.18
N VAL A 413 -7.17 10.38 13.22
CA VAL A 413 -6.66 9.01 13.39
C VAL A 413 -5.68 8.66 12.26
N ILE A 414 -4.53 8.10 12.64
CA ILE A 414 -3.50 7.65 11.71
C ILE A 414 -3.30 6.15 11.92
N VAL A 415 -3.45 5.38 10.84
CA VAL A 415 -3.32 3.91 10.84
C VAL A 415 -1.97 3.55 10.23
N PRO A 416 -0.98 3.08 11.03
CA PRO A 416 0.31 2.68 10.51
C PRO A 416 0.25 1.31 9.83
N GLY A 417 1.24 0.99 8.99
CA GLY A 417 1.42 -0.36 8.46
C GLY A 417 1.69 -1.36 9.59
N HIS A 418 2.43 -0.97 10.62
CA HIS A 418 2.73 -1.81 11.78
C HIS A 418 2.52 -1.08 13.11
N GLY A 419 1.98 -1.78 14.11
CA GLY A 419 1.76 -1.25 15.46
C GLY A 419 0.32 -0.79 15.75
N PRO A 420 0.07 -0.14 16.90
CA PRO A 420 -1.23 0.40 17.26
C PRO A 420 -1.59 1.66 16.45
N LEU A 421 -2.87 2.05 16.48
CA LEU A 421 -3.32 3.37 16.03
C LEU A 421 -2.51 4.49 16.68
N THR A 422 -2.19 5.54 15.91
CA THR A 422 -1.35 6.65 16.35
C THR A 422 -1.98 8.01 16.03
N ASP A 423 -1.42 9.04 16.66
CA ASP A 423 -1.58 10.44 16.29
C ASP A 423 -0.25 11.00 15.71
N ALA A 424 -0.20 12.32 15.55
CA ALA A 424 0.97 13.07 15.07
C ALA A 424 2.26 12.83 15.89
N ALA A 425 2.20 12.44 17.17
CA ALA A 425 3.38 12.20 17.98
C ALA A 425 4.14 10.94 17.54
N GLY A 426 3.44 9.90 17.08
CA GLY A 426 4.08 8.71 16.50
C GLY A 426 4.72 9.01 15.14
N VAL A 427 4.08 9.84 14.31
CA VAL A 427 4.65 10.30 13.03
C VAL A 427 5.92 11.13 13.24
N LEU A 428 5.90 12.03 14.22
CA LEU A 428 7.09 12.78 14.64
C LEU A 428 8.21 11.84 15.13
N ALA A 429 7.89 10.82 15.92
CA ALA A 429 8.88 9.85 16.40
C ALA A 429 9.54 9.06 15.26
N VAL A 430 8.76 8.59 14.27
CA VAL A 430 9.31 7.90 13.08
C VAL A 430 10.19 8.83 12.24
N ARG A 431 9.73 10.07 11.99
CA ARG A 431 10.51 11.07 11.23
C ARG A 431 11.82 11.44 11.94
N ASP A 432 11.77 11.64 13.26
CA ASP A 432 12.94 12.05 14.05
C ASP A 432 13.93 10.88 14.24
N TYR A 433 13.47 9.63 14.19
CA TYR A 433 14.32 8.44 14.03
C TYR A 433 15.06 8.45 12.68
N LEU A 434 14.33 8.64 11.57
CA LEU A 434 14.89 8.67 10.23
C LEU A 434 15.96 9.77 10.09
N ALA A 435 15.67 10.98 10.59
CA ALA A 435 16.61 12.10 10.61
C ALA A 435 17.85 11.83 11.48
N PHE A 436 17.69 11.12 12.61
CA PHE A 436 18.80 10.68 13.45
C PHE A 436 19.74 9.71 12.72
N VAL A 437 19.19 8.67 12.07
CA VAL A 437 20.00 7.69 11.31
C VAL A 437 20.73 8.35 10.15
N GLU A 438 20.06 9.24 9.39
CA GLU A 438 20.73 9.97 8.30
C GLU A 438 21.86 10.86 8.83
N SER A 439 21.64 11.59 9.92
CA SER A 439 22.64 12.49 10.52
C SER A 439 23.88 11.75 11.03
N GLU A 440 23.71 10.65 11.76
CA GLU A 440 24.82 9.82 12.23
C GLU A 440 25.58 9.19 11.07
N CYS A 441 24.89 8.61 10.09
CA CYS A 441 25.52 8.03 8.90
C CYS A 441 26.31 9.06 8.09
N ARG A 442 25.74 10.26 7.81
CA ARG A 442 26.46 11.34 7.10
C ARG A 442 27.69 11.80 7.88
N THR A 443 27.58 11.95 9.20
CA THR A 443 28.69 12.38 10.07
C THR A 443 29.81 11.34 10.09
N ARG A 444 29.49 10.06 10.27
CA ARG A 444 30.48 8.97 10.36
C ARG A 444 31.09 8.60 9.00
N ARG A 445 30.32 8.69 7.90
CA ARG A 445 30.84 8.61 6.52
C ARG A 445 31.87 9.72 6.25
N ALA A 446 31.57 10.97 6.64
CA ALA A 446 32.50 12.09 6.52
C ALA A 446 33.77 11.94 7.39
N ALA A 447 33.69 11.18 8.50
CA ALA A 447 34.84 10.78 9.31
C ALA A 447 35.62 9.58 8.73
N GLY A 448 35.15 8.97 7.64
CA GLY A 448 35.77 7.83 6.96
C GLY A 448 35.39 6.46 7.49
N GLN A 449 34.40 6.34 8.38
CA GLN A 449 33.94 5.05 8.90
C GLN A 449 33.10 4.29 7.87
N THR A 450 33.21 2.96 7.88
CA THR A 450 32.37 2.02 7.11
C THR A 450 31.00 1.82 7.76
N ALA A 451 30.04 1.32 6.99
CA ALA A 451 28.71 1.01 7.50
C ALA A 451 28.75 -0.03 8.65
N ASP A 452 29.61 -1.05 8.54
CA ASP A 452 29.76 -2.09 9.57
C ASP A 452 30.28 -1.50 10.91
N GLU A 453 31.24 -0.57 10.85
CA GLU A 453 31.74 0.17 12.02
C GLU A 453 30.64 1.07 12.63
N VAL A 454 29.77 1.68 11.80
CA VAL A 454 28.62 2.43 12.32
C VAL A 454 27.61 1.50 12.98
N VAL A 455 27.25 0.37 12.37
CA VAL A 455 26.32 -0.62 12.94
C VAL A 455 26.81 -1.16 14.28
N ALA A 456 28.11 -1.35 14.45
CA ALA A 456 28.71 -1.80 15.72
C ALA A 456 28.73 -0.72 16.82
N ASP A 457 29.08 0.52 16.47
CA ASP A 457 29.38 1.60 17.43
C ASP A 457 28.28 2.69 17.51
N LEU A 458 27.07 2.47 16.98
CA LEU A 458 25.96 3.43 17.03
C LEU A 458 25.14 3.28 18.32
N ASP A 459 25.20 4.30 19.18
CA ASP A 459 24.30 4.45 20.32
C ASP A 459 22.91 4.87 19.84
N LEU A 460 21.97 3.92 19.83
CA LEU A 460 20.57 4.15 19.48
C LEU A 460 19.78 4.94 20.54
N GLY A 461 20.33 5.15 21.74
CA GLY A 461 19.62 5.82 22.84
C GLY A 461 18.23 5.23 23.09
N ALA A 462 17.20 6.07 23.06
CA ALA A 462 15.80 5.65 23.26
C ALA A 462 15.27 4.71 22.17
N TYR A 463 15.83 4.75 20.95
CA TYR A 463 15.44 3.86 19.85
C TYR A 463 15.91 2.40 20.06
N ARG A 464 16.78 2.16 21.06
CA ARG A 464 17.22 0.80 21.42
C ARG A 464 16.12 -0.05 22.05
N GLU A 465 15.09 0.58 22.60
CA GLU A 465 13.95 -0.05 23.27
C GLU A 465 12.76 -0.30 22.31
N TRP A 466 12.90 0.00 21.01
CA TRP A 466 11.90 -0.30 20.00
C TRP A 466 12.00 -1.77 19.55
N GLY A 467 10.89 -2.34 19.09
CA GLY A 467 10.85 -3.67 18.47
C GLY A 467 11.75 -3.74 17.25
N GLU A 468 12.40 -4.89 17.02
CA GLU A 468 13.27 -5.12 15.86
C GLU A 468 14.37 -4.05 15.67
N TRP A 469 14.88 -3.45 16.74
CA TRP A 469 15.93 -2.42 16.70
C TRP A 469 17.17 -2.84 15.90
N GLU A 470 17.44 -4.14 15.76
CA GLU A 470 18.50 -4.67 14.90
C GLU A 470 18.33 -4.34 13.41
N ARG A 471 17.13 -3.93 12.96
CA ARG A 471 16.87 -3.35 11.63
C ARG A 471 17.76 -2.14 11.32
N ILE A 472 18.38 -1.53 12.34
CA ILE A 472 19.44 -0.54 12.18
C ILE A 472 20.56 -0.99 11.21
N VAL A 473 20.84 -2.30 11.13
CA VAL A 473 21.74 -2.88 10.12
C VAL A 473 21.34 -2.43 8.72
N VAL A 474 20.10 -2.76 8.32
CA VAL A 474 19.58 -2.47 6.98
C VAL A 474 19.53 -0.96 6.75
N ASN A 475 19.10 -0.20 7.77
CA ASN A 475 18.94 1.25 7.68
C ASN A 475 20.27 1.99 7.48
N VAL A 476 21.32 1.61 8.23
CA VAL A 476 22.67 2.19 8.05
C VAL A 476 23.23 1.84 6.68
N HIS A 477 23.08 0.59 6.22
CA HIS A 477 23.51 0.20 4.87
C HIS A 477 22.74 0.91 3.76
N ALA A 478 21.43 1.15 3.93
CA ALA A 478 20.60 1.89 2.97
C ALA A 478 21.01 3.36 2.86
N VAL A 479 21.29 4.04 3.99
CA VAL A 479 21.84 5.40 3.95
C VAL A 479 23.23 5.40 3.30
N TYR A 480 24.11 4.47 3.67
CA TYR A 480 25.44 4.38 3.06
C TYR A 480 25.42 4.09 1.55
N ARG A 481 24.43 3.34 1.05
CA ARG A 481 24.15 3.18 -0.39
C ARG A 481 23.84 4.53 -1.04
N GLY A 482 22.87 5.28 -0.50
CA GLY A 482 22.51 6.60 -1.02
C GLY A 482 23.67 7.61 -1.00
N LEU A 483 24.48 7.60 0.07
CA LEU A 483 25.70 8.42 0.14
C LEU A 483 26.75 8.01 -0.90
N ALA A 484 26.93 6.72 -1.14
CA ALA A 484 27.84 6.24 -2.18
C ALA A 484 27.36 6.65 -3.58
N GLU A 485 26.05 6.66 -3.83
CA GLU A 485 25.43 7.13 -5.07
C GLU A 485 25.56 8.66 -5.26
N GLU A 486 25.35 9.46 -4.20
CA GLU A 486 25.67 10.91 -4.17
C GLU A 486 27.15 11.18 -4.51
N GLU A 487 28.06 10.34 -4.01
CA GLU A 487 29.50 10.40 -4.28
C GLU A 487 29.90 9.85 -5.67
N GLY A 488 29.00 9.20 -6.40
CA GLY A 488 29.28 8.55 -7.68
C GLY A 488 30.17 7.30 -7.57
N SER A 489 30.04 6.56 -6.47
CA SER A 489 30.88 5.42 -6.09
C SER A 489 30.09 4.11 -5.95
N GLU A 490 30.77 2.96 -6.07
CA GLU A 490 30.14 1.64 -5.91
C GLU A 490 29.98 1.26 -4.42
N TYR A 491 28.88 0.57 -4.09
CA TYR A 491 28.58 0.09 -2.74
C TYR A 491 28.06 -1.35 -2.77
N GLU A 492 28.68 -2.27 -2.01
CA GLU A 492 28.13 -3.62 -1.76
C GLU A 492 27.39 -3.63 -0.40
N PRO A 493 26.04 -3.76 -0.37
CA PRO A 493 25.30 -4.01 0.86
C PRO A 493 25.55 -5.45 1.39
N PRO A 494 25.18 -5.75 2.66
CA PRO A 494 25.42 -7.07 3.25
C PRO A 494 24.67 -8.17 2.49
N ARG A 495 25.39 -9.21 2.07
CA ARG A 495 24.85 -10.31 1.25
C ARG A 495 23.76 -11.13 1.94
N ASN A 496 23.62 -11.01 3.25
CA ASN A 496 22.54 -11.59 4.03
C ASN A 496 22.21 -10.65 5.20
N PRO A 497 21.26 -9.70 5.04
CA PRO A 497 20.90 -8.77 6.11
C PRO A 497 20.31 -9.49 7.33
N PHE A 498 19.58 -10.60 7.14
CA PHE A 498 19.04 -11.39 8.26
C PHE A 498 20.14 -12.02 9.13
N ALA A 499 21.27 -12.43 8.54
CA ALA A 499 22.41 -12.92 9.32
C ALA A 499 23.11 -11.81 10.12
N ALA A 500 23.24 -10.61 9.54
CA ALA A 500 23.81 -9.46 10.24
C ALA A 500 22.89 -8.96 11.37
N MET A 501 21.58 -8.85 11.12
CA MET A 501 20.57 -8.56 12.15
C MET A 501 20.56 -9.62 13.26
N ALA A 502 20.68 -10.91 12.92
CA ALA A 502 20.76 -11.99 13.89
C ALA A 502 22.02 -11.92 14.76
N ALA A 503 23.19 -11.65 14.16
CA ALA A 503 24.44 -11.49 14.91
C ALA A 503 24.34 -10.32 15.90
N LEU A 504 23.78 -9.19 15.46
CA LEU A 504 23.59 -8.00 16.29
C LEU A 504 22.56 -8.23 17.43
N ARG A 505 21.43 -8.89 17.15
CA ARG A 505 20.36 -9.19 18.14
C ARG A 505 20.78 -10.23 19.18
N TYR A 506 21.56 -11.24 18.80
CA TYR A 506 21.92 -12.36 19.67
C TYR A 506 23.36 -12.32 20.23
N GLY A 507 24.23 -11.44 19.73
CA GLY A 507 25.63 -11.31 20.16
C GLY A 507 26.50 -12.49 19.74
N ALA A 508 26.46 -12.86 18.45
CA ALA A 508 27.14 -14.01 17.86
C ALA A 508 28.52 -13.68 17.27
#